data_AF-W1YXM4-F1
#
_entry.id   AF-W1YXM4-F1
#
_cell.length_a   1.000
_cell.length_b   1.000
_cell.length_c   1.000
_cell.angle_alpha   90.00
_cell.angle_beta   90.00
_cell.angle_gamma   90.00
#
_symmetry.space_group_name_H-M   'P 1'
#
loop_
_entity.id
_entity.type
_entity.pdbx_description
1 polymer ?
#
loop_
_entity_poly.entity_id
_entity_poly.type
_entity_poly.pdbx_seq_one_letter_code
_entity_poly.pdbx_strand_id
1 'polypeptide(L)'
;LLFIWAVNNHHMLEASLGYFINPLVNIVLGMIFLGERFRRMQWLAVILAICGVLVQLWTFGSLPIIALGLAFSFAFYGLVRKKIAVEAQTGMLIETMWLLPVAAIYLFAIADSSTS
;
A
#
# COMPACT_ATOMS: atom_id res chain seq x y z
N LEU A 1 3.80 1.94 8.52
CA LEU A 1 5.06 2.58 8.98
C LEU A 1 5.85 3.20 7.83
N LEU A 2 6.16 2.47 6.75
CA LEU A 2 6.95 3.00 5.63
C LEU A 2 6.36 4.28 4.99
N PHE A 3 5.03 4.37 4.88
CA PHE A 3 4.35 5.59 4.43
C PHE A 3 4.57 6.78 5.36
N ILE A 4 4.33 6.58 6.66
CA ILE A 4 4.50 7.62 7.69
C ILE A 4 5.96 8.08 7.72
N TRP A 5 6.90 7.14 7.67
CA TRP A 5 8.32 7.45 7.60
C TRP A 5 8.68 8.26 6.35
N ALA A 6 8.17 7.88 5.17
CA ALA A 6 8.41 8.58 3.92
C ALA A 6 7.90 10.03 3.96
N VAL A 7 6.70 10.25 4.50
CA VAL A 7 6.13 11.59 4.65
C VAL A 7 6.95 12.44 5.63
N ASN A 8 7.38 11.86 6.75
CA ASN A 8 8.21 12.56 7.74
C ASN A 8 9.62 12.89 7.24
N ASN A 9 10.18 12.10 6.31
CA ASN A 9 11.51 12.31 5.73
C ASN A 9 11.46 13.08 4.40
N HIS A 10 10.41 13.86 4.15
CA HIS A 10 10.23 14.66 2.92
C HIS A 10 10.17 13.87 1.60
N HIS A 11 10.00 12.54 1.65
CA HIS A 11 9.81 11.68 0.49
C HIS A 11 8.33 11.56 0.09
N MET A 12 7.58 12.66 0.19
CA MET A 12 6.14 12.68 -0.10
C MET A 12 5.84 12.37 -1.57
N LEU A 13 6.69 12.84 -2.50
CA LEU A 13 6.57 12.54 -3.93
C LEU A 13 6.71 11.04 -4.22
N GLU A 14 7.68 10.35 -3.60
CA GLU A 14 7.80 8.89 -3.72
C GLU A 14 6.61 8.17 -3.11
N ALA A 15 6.10 8.66 -1.97
CA ALA A 15 4.91 8.07 -1.35
C ALA A 15 3.69 8.15 -2.28
N SER A 16 3.47 9.29 -2.93
CA SER A 16 2.41 9.48 -3.93
C SER A 16 2.61 8.61 -5.18
N LEU A 17 3.84 8.47 -5.67
CA LEU A 17 4.17 7.53 -6.76
C LEU A 17 3.81 6.09 -6.42
N GLY A 18 4.01 5.69 -5.16
CA GLY A 18 3.62 4.37 -4.68
C GLY A 18 2.14 4.08 -4.89
N TYR A 19 1.27 5.09 -4.72
CA TYR A 19 -0.17 4.94 -4.97
C TYR A 19 -0.52 4.76 -6.44
N PHE A 20 0.25 5.33 -7.38
CA PHE A 20 0.05 5.11 -8.81
C PHE A 20 0.54 3.72 -9.26
N ILE A 21 1.61 3.21 -8.66
CA ILE A 21 2.16 1.88 -8.96
C ILE A 21 1.27 0.76 -8.37
N ASN A 22 0.65 1.00 -7.21
CA ASN A 22 -0.11 0.00 -6.45
C ASN A 22 -1.21 -0.72 -7.27
N PRO A 23 -2.09 -0.05 -8.05
CA PRO A 23 -3.06 -0.72 -8.92
C PRO A 23 -2.44 -1.76 -9.87
N LEU A 24 -1.27 -1.46 -10.45
CA LEU A 24 -0.58 -2.39 -11.35
C LEU A 24 -0.09 -3.63 -10.59
N VAL A 25 0.48 -3.45 -9.40
CA VAL A 25 0.92 -4.56 -8.55
C VAL A 25 -0.26 -5.41 -8.11
N ASN A 26 -1.39 -4.79 -7.74
CA ASN A 26 -2.63 -5.49 -7.41
C ASN A 26 -3.16 -6.33 -8.57
N ILE A 27 -3.14 -5.80 -9.80
CA ILE A 27 -3.54 -6.55 -11.01
C ILE A 27 -2.65 -7.77 -11.20
N VAL A 28 -1.33 -7.61 -11.11
CA VAL A 28 -0.37 -8.71 -11.26
C VAL A 28 -0.58 -9.78 -10.19
N LEU A 29 -0.68 -9.39 -8.91
CA LEU A 29 -0.93 -10.31 -7.82
C LEU A 29 -2.30 -11.00 -7.95
N GLY A 30 -3.34 -10.27 -8.38
CA GLY A 30 -4.67 -10.84 -8.62
C GLY A 30 -4.67 -11.90 -9.72
N MET A 31 -3.97 -11.65 -10.84
CA MET A 31 -3.84 -12.65 -11.90
C MET A 31 -3.10 -13.90 -11.43
N ILE A 32 -1.98 -13.73 -10.71
CA ILE A 32 -1.12 -14.84 -10.29
C ILE A 32 -1.76 -15.68 -9.17
N PHE A 33 -2.29 -15.04 -8.12
CA PHE A 33 -2.70 -15.74 -6.89
C PHE A 33 -4.20 -16.01 -6.78
N LEU A 34 -5.02 -15.26 -7.53
CA LEU A 34 -6.49 -15.39 -7.54
C LEU A 34 -7.02 -15.94 -8.86
N GLY A 35 -6.18 -16.06 -9.90
CA GLY A 35 -6.57 -16.57 -11.20
C GLY A 35 -7.54 -15.66 -11.95
N GLU A 36 -7.54 -14.35 -11.64
CA GLU A 36 -8.45 -13.39 -12.26
C GLU A 36 -8.15 -13.24 -13.75
N ARG A 37 -9.17 -13.43 -14.59
CA ARG A 37 -9.09 -13.25 -16.04
C ARG A 37 -9.75 -11.95 -16.44
N PHE A 38 -8.94 -11.03 -16.96
CA PHE A 38 -9.43 -9.74 -17.39
C PHE A 38 -10.08 -9.81 -18.78
N ARG A 39 -11.21 -9.10 -18.95
CA ARG A 39 -11.88 -8.90 -20.24
C ARG A 39 -11.02 -8.01 -21.14
N ARG A 40 -11.21 -8.11 -22.47
CA ARG A 40 -10.45 -7.31 -23.46
C ARG A 40 -10.43 -5.81 -23.17
N MET A 41 -11.54 -5.23 -22.70
CA MET A 41 -11.61 -3.81 -22.34
C MET A 41 -10.85 -3.47 -21.05
N GLN A 42 -10.74 -4.40 -20.11
CA GLN A 42 -9.95 -4.21 -18.89
C GLN A 42 -8.46 -4.17 -19.24
N TRP A 43 -8.01 -4.97 -20.21
CA TRP A 43 -6.64 -4.89 -20.72
C TRP A 43 -6.28 -3.51 -21.28
N LEU A 44 -7.22 -2.83 -21.95
CA LEU A 44 -7.01 -1.43 -22.35
C LEU A 44 -6.78 -0.51 -21.15
N ALA A 45 -7.56 -0.68 -20.07
CA ALA A 45 -7.35 0.08 -18.83
C ALA A 45 -5.99 -0.23 -18.18
N VAL A 46 -5.55 -1.49 -18.19
CA VAL A 46 -4.22 -1.89 -17.69
C VAL A 46 -3.13 -1.20 -18.51
N ILE A 47 -3.22 -1.21 -19.84
CA ILE A 47 -2.24 -0.55 -20.72
C ILE A 47 -2.19 0.96 -20.43
N LEU A 48 -3.35 1.62 -20.30
CA LEU A 48 -3.40 3.04 -19.95
C LEU A 48 -2.76 3.33 -18.58
N ALA A 49 -3.02 2.47 -17.58
CA ALA A 49 -2.40 2.61 -16.27
C ALA A 49 -0.87 2.42 -16.33
N ILE A 50 -0.38 1.44 -17.10
CA ILE A 50 1.06 1.24 -17.33
C ILE A 50 1.68 2.49 -17.97
N CYS A 51 1.06 3.03 -19.02
CA CYS A 51 1.54 4.26 -19.67
C CYS A 51 1.61 5.44 -18.69
N GLY A 52 0.57 5.63 -17.87
CA GLY A 52 0.56 6.68 -16.86
C GLY A 52 1.70 6.54 -15.85
N VAL A 53 1.92 5.33 -15.33
CA VAL A 53 3.03 5.06 -14.41
C VAL A 53 4.39 5.27 -15.06
N LEU A 54 4.58 4.88 -16.33
CA LEU A 54 5.82 5.12 -17.06
C LEU A 54 6.13 6.62 -17.25
N VAL A 55 5.12 7.42 -17.61
CA VAL A 55 5.26 8.89 -17.72
C VAL A 55 5.66 9.49 -16.37
N GLN A 56 5.06 9.01 -15.28
CA GLN A 56 5.37 9.52 -13.96
C GLN A 56 6.76 9.10 -13.48
N LEU A 57 7.19 7.87 -13.79
CA LEU A 57 8.53 7.39 -13.52
C LEU A 57 9.59 8.19 -14.30
N TRP A 58 9.30 8.51 -15.56
CA TRP A 58 10.17 9.37 -16.38
C TRP A 58 10.32 10.77 -15.78
N THR A 59 9.20 11.37 -15.37
CA THR A 59 9.18 12.69 -14.73
C THR A 59 9.92 12.69 -13.38
N PHE A 60 9.86 11.58 -12.66
CA PHE A 60 10.51 11.45 -11.35
C PHE A 60 12.05 11.31 -11.47
N GLY A 61 12.55 10.74 -12.56
CA GLY A 61 13.98 10.75 -12.90
C GLY A 61 14.89 9.88 -12.02
N SER A 62 14.34 9.17 -11.02
CA SER A 62 15.07 8.24 -10.16
C SER A 62 14.26 6.98 -9.90
N LEU A 63 14.88 5.93 -9.35
CA LEU A 63 14.19 4.71 -8.97
C LEU A 63 13.47 4.91 -7.63
N PRO A 64 12.12 4.89 -7.57
CA PRO A 64 11.38 5.22 -6.37
C PRO A 64 11.25 3.98 -5.48
N ILE A 65 12.30 3.69 -4.71
CA ILE A 65 12.37 2.48 -3.86
C ILE A 65 11.25 2.50 -2.81
N ILE A 66 10.94 3.67 -2.26
CA ILE A 66 9.88 3.82 -1.26
C ILE A 66 8.52 3.56 -1.90
N ALA A 67 8.29 4.08 -3.11
CA ALA A 67 7.06 3.84 -3.87
C ALA A 67 6.83 2.35 -4.13
N LEU A 68 7.88 1.64 -4.55
CA LEU A 68 7.82 0.19 -4.76
C LEU A 68 7.51 -0.54 -3.46
N GLY A 69 8.22 -0.22 -2.37
CA GLY A 69 7.97 -0.81 -1.06
C GLY A 69 6.52 -0.61 -0.59
N LEU A 70 5.95 0.58 -0.79
CA LEU A 70 4.54 0.87 -0.49
C LEU A 70 3.58 0.08 -1.37
N ALA A 71 3.79 0.09 -2.68
CA ALA A 71 2.95 -0.59 -3.64
C ALA A 71 2.88 -2.08 -3.33
N PHE A 72 4.02 -2.74 -3.09
CA PHE A 72 4.07 -4.15 -2.72
C PHE A 72 3.43 -4.41 -1.35
N SER A 73 3.77 -3.62 -0.33
CA SER A 73 3.20 -3.81 1.03
C SER A 73 1.68 -3.76 1.02
N PHE A 74 1.09 -2.75 0.38
CA PHE A 74 -0.35 -2.61 0.29
C PHE A 74 -1.00 -3.66 -0.62
N ALA A 75 -0.34 -4.03 -1.72
CA ALA A 75 -0.89 -5.03 -2.63
C ALA A 75 -0.91 -6.44 -2.01
N PHE A 76 0.14 -6.81 -1.26
CA PHE A 76 0.16 -8.05 -0.50
C PHE A 76 -0.87 -8.06 0.63
N TYR A 77 -0.98 -6.96 1.38
CA TYR A 77 -2.03 -6.82 2.38
C TYR A 77 -3.42 -7.01 1.75
N GLY A 78 -3.70 -6.31 0.64
CA GLY A 78 -4.95 -6.43 -0.10
C GLY A 78 -5.21 -7.85 -0.61
N LEU A 79 -4.18 -8.54 -1.10
CA LEU A 79 -4.27 -9.94 -1.54
C LEU A 79 -4.65 -10.87 -0.38
N VAL A 80 -3.97 -10.75 0.75
CA VAL A 80 -4.26 -11.54 1.97
C VAL A 80 -5.69 -11.28 2.42
N ARG A 81 -6.08 -10.01 2.50
CA ARG A 81 -7.43 -9.58 2.89
C ARG A 81 -8.52 -10.09 1.94
N LYS A 82 -8.20 -10.27 0.65
CA LYS A 82 -9.10 -10.83 -0.35
C LYS A 82 -9.19 -12.37 -0.27
N LYS A 83 -8.15 -13.04 0.24
CA LYS A 83 -8.14 -14.50 0.47
C LYS A 83 -8.82 -14.89 1.78
N ILE A 84 -8.68 -14.07 2.82
CA ILE A 84 -9.28 -14.33 4.12
C ILE A 84 -10.77 -14.01 4.02
N ALA A 85 -11.63 -15.02 4.21
CA ALA A 85 -13.09 -14.90 4.22
C ALA A 85 -13.62 -14.32 5.54
N VAL A 86 -13.00 -13.25 6.04
CA VAL A 86 -13.44 -12.53 7.25
C VAL A 86 -14.10 -11.24 6.82
N GLU A 87 -15.25 -10.95 7.44
CA GLU A 87 -15.95 -9.70 7.20
C GLU A 87 -15.05 -8.49 7.43
N ALA A 88 -15.25 -7.47 6.61
CA ALA A 88 -14.36 -6.32 6.58
C ALA A 88 -14.20 -5.63 7.94
N GLN A 89 -15.31 -5.52 8.66
CA GLN A 89 -15.37 -4.88 9.96
C GLN A 89 -14.70 -5.71 11.04
N THR A 90 -14.94 -7.02 11.06
CA THR A 90 -14.33 -7.97 12.00
C THR A 90 -12.82 -8.06 11.80
N GLY A 91 -12.34 -8.10 10.55
CA GLY A 91 -10.91 -8.11 10.26
C GLY A 91 -10.20 -6.85 10.76
N MET A 92 -10.78 -5.67 10.47
CA MET A 92 -10.26 -4.38 10.95
C MET A 92 -10.24 -4.30 12.48
N LEU A 93 -11.28 -4.81 13.16
CA LEU A 93 -11.32 -4.86 14.62
C LEU A 93 -10.17 -5.70 15.18
N ILE A 94 -9.97 -6.91 14.64
CA ILE A 94 -8.89 -7.81 15.09
C ILE A 94 -7.52 -7.18 14.86
N GLU A 95 -7.28 -6.61 13.68
CA GLU A 95 -6.02 -5.93 13.36
C GLU A 95 -5.77 -4.75 14.31
N THR A 96 -6.81 -3.98 14.62
CA THR A 96 -6.72 -2.84 15.56
C THR A 96 -6.48 -3.31 16.98
N MET A 97 -7.22 -4.33 17.46
CA MET A 97 -7.03 -4.93 18.78
C MET A 97 -5.63 -5.52 18.95
N TRP A 98 -5.07 -6.11 17.89
CA TRP A 98 -3.71 -6.64 17.88
C TRP A 98 -2.65 -5.54 17.98
N LEU A 99 -2.88 -4.40 17.33
CA LEU A 99 -1.99 -3.23 17.41
C LEU A 99 -2.17 -2.43 18.71
N LEU A 100 -3.32 -2.55 19.37
CA LEU A 100 -3.67 -1.84 20.59
C LEU A 100 -2.65 -2.00 21.73
N PRO A 101 -2.14 -3.19 22.10
CA PRO A 101 -1.12 -3.31 23.14
C PRO A 101 0.18 -2.59 22.77
N VAL A 102 0.62 -2.66 21.52
CA VAL A 102 1.82 -1.94 21.05
C VAL A 102 1.59 -0.43 21.11
N ALA A 103 0.43 0.04 20.68
CA ALA A 103 0.05 1.44 20.75
C ALA A 103 -0.05 1.93 22.20
N ALA A 104 -0.60 1.13 23.11
CA ALA A 104 -0.69 1.44 24.54
C ALA A 104 0.69 1.52 25.19
N ILE A 105 1.60 0.58 24.90
CA ILE A 105 2.99 0.63 25.38
C ILE A 105 3.66 1.91 24.87
N TYR A 106 3.51 2.24 23.59
CA TYR A 106 4.07 3.47 23.05
C TYR A 106 3.50 4.71 23.75
N LEU A 107 2.18 4.78 23.95
CA LEU A 107 1.51 5.92 24.60
C LEU A 107 1.94 6.10 26.07
N PHE A 108 2.04 5.03 26.84
CA PHE A 108 2.26 5.13 28.29
C PHE A 108 3.73 5.01 28.73
N ALA A 109 4.61 4.42 27.90
CA ALA A 109 6.00 4.17 28.27
C ALA A 109 7.04 4.90 27.41
N ILE A 110 6.66 5.41 26.23
CA ILE A 110 7.60 6.02 25.26
C ILE A 110 7.20 7.46 24.92
N ALA A 111 5.90 7.76 24.88
CA ALA A 111 5.42 9.08 24.53
C ALA A 111 5.62 10.07 25.69
N ASP A 112 6.86 10.51 25.89
CA ASP A 112 7.17 11.69 26.69
C ASP A 112 6.76 12.94 25.91
N SER A 113 5.48 13.32 26.03
CA SER A 113 5.00 14.61 25.59
C SER A 113 5.06 15.58 26.76
N SER A 114 5.60 16.79 26.56
CA SER A 114 5.63 17.87 27.56
C SER A 114 4.24 18.42 27.95
N THR A 115 3.18 17.66 27.69
CA THR A 115 1.77 18.01 27.92
C THR A 115 1.06 16.95 28.78
N SER A 116 1.79 16.00 29.38
CA SER A 116 1.26 15.16 30.47
C SER A 116 1.65 15.71 31.84
#